data_AF-A0A2W2F3X9-F1
#
_entry.id   AF-A0A2W2F3X9-F1
#
_cell.length_a   1.000
_cell.length_b   1.000
_cell.length_c   1.000
_cell.angle_alpha   90.00
_cell.angle_beta   90.00
_cell.angle_gamma   90.00
#
_symmetry.space_group_name_H-M   'P 1'
#
loop_
_entity.id
_entity.type
_entity.pdbx_description
1 polymer ?
#
loop_
_entity_poly.entity_id
_entity_poly.type
_entity_poly.pdbx_seq_one_letter_code
_entity_poly.pdbx_strand_id
1 'polypeptide(L)'
;MIVLDTGPLVAALNNRDKHHDACARLLRTHQGPLLVPSTVVTEVCQLVEKRQGSKAEAAFLRPFGSGLALVDLTSWDLARMSRLVETYASLPLGAVDASVIAIAERLVG
;
A
#
# COMPACT_ATOMS: atom_id res chain seq x y z
N MET A 1 -6.13 9.78 -8.77
CA MET A 1 -6.22 8.68 -7.80
C MET A 1 -4.99 7.82 -7.95
N ILE A 2 -4.38 7.39 -6.85
CA ILE A 2 -3.22 6.49 -6.84
C ILE A 2 -3.53 5.37 -5.85
N VAL A 3 -3.34 4.12 -6.27
CA VAL A 3 -3.30 2.96 -5.36
C VAL A 3 -1.87 2.82 -4.87
N LEU A 4 -1.68 2.90 -3.56
CA LEU A 4 -0.38 2.90 -2.91
C LEU A 4 0.02 1.47 -2.54
N ASP A 5 1.30 1.19 -2.78
CA ASP A 5 1.99 -0.02 -2.40
C ASP A 5 2.80 0.21 -1.09
N THR A 6 3.25 -0.89 -0.47
CA THR A 6 4.05 -0.90 0.75
C THR A 6 5.36 -0.14 0.59
N GLY A 7 6.07 -0.31 -0.53
CA GLY A 7 7.39 0.28 -0.75
C GLY A 7 7.40 1.80 -0.60
N PRO A 8 6.62 2.55 -1.40
CA PRO A 8 6.52 4.02 -1.28
C PRO A 8 6.06 4.51 0.09
N LEU A 9 5.15 3.79 0.76
CA LEU A 9 4.69 4.14 2.11
C LEU A 9 5.81 3.99 3.14
N VAL A 10 6.52 2.85 3.13
CA VAL A 10 7.65 2.60 4.05
C VAL A 10 8.79 3.59 3.79
N ALA A 11 9.11 3.90 2.53
CA ALA A 11 10.12 4.90 2.18
C ALA A 11 9.75 6.30 2.69
N ALA A 12 8.48 6.71 2.56
CA ALA A 12 8.00 7.99 3.10
C ALA A 12 8.08 8.05 4.64
N LEU A 13 7.92 6.92 5.34
CA LEU A 13 8.00 6.84 6.80
C LEU A 13 9.43 6.76 7.35
N ASN A 14 10.41 6.39 6.52
CA ASN A 14 11.80 6.22 6.92
C ASN A 14 12.67 7.35 6.35
N ASN A 15 13.04 8.32 7.19
CA ASN A 15 13.88 9.45 6.77
C ASN A 15 15.32 9.07 6.34
N ARG A 16 15.74 7.82 6.56
CA ARG A 16 17.02 7.28 6.08
C ARG A 16 16.89 6.52 4.76
N ASP A 17 15.67 6.36 4.24
CA ASP A 17 15.47 5.73 2.94
C ASP A 17 15.93 6.66 1.82
N LYS A 18 16.69 6.13 0.85
CA LYS A 18 17.18 6.91 -0.30
C LYS A 18 16.05 7.49 -1.15
N HIS A 19 14.83 6.96 -1.05
CA HIS A 19 13.65 7.44 -1.76
C HIS A 19 12.71 8.29 -0.89
N HIS A 20 13.08 8.57 0.38
CA HIS A 20 12.25 9.30 1.34
C HIS A 20 11.67 10.59 0.76
N ASP A 21 12.53 11.50 0.27
CA ASP A 21 12.10 12.81 -0.22
C ASP A 21 11.14 12.72 -1.41
N ALA A 22 11.37 11.75 -2.31
CA ALA A 22 10.52 11.55 -3.47
C ALA A 22 9.14 11.04 -3.07
N CYS A 23 9.08 10.02 -2.21
CA CYS A 23 7.84 9.42 -1.72
C CYS A 23 7.06 10.39 -0.82
N ALA A 24 7.72 11.06 0.13
CA ALA A 24 7.08 12.04 1.00
C ALA A 24 6.52 13.24 0.20
N ARG A 25 7.24 13.70 -0.83
CA ARG A 25 6.74 14.75 -1.73
C ARG A 25 5.52 14.29 -2.51
N LEU A 26 5.52 13.07 -3.06
CA LEU A 26 4.36 12.52 -3.77
C LEU A 26 3.12 12.53 -2.88
N LEU A 27 3.22 11.97 -1.67
CA LEU A 27 2.09 11.88 -0.73
C LEU A 27 1.57 13.26 -0.30
N ARG A 28 2.46 14.27 -0.17
CA ARG A 28 2.08 15.62 0.24
C ARG A 28 1.48 16.47 -0.88
N THR A 29 1.90 16.25 -2.13
CA THR A 29 1.58 17.16 -3.25
C THR A 29 0.49 16.62 -4.17
N HIS A 30 0.25 15.30 -4.17
CA HIS A 30 -0.82 14.71 -4.95
C HIS A 30 -2.19 15.24 -4.47
N GLN A 31 -2.97 15.81 -5.40
CA GLN A 31 -4.28 16.41 -5.10
C GLN A 31 -5.44 15.40 -5.20
N GLY A 32 -5.20 14.20 -5.73
CA GLY A 32 -6.21 13.17 -5.89
C GLY A 32 -6.27 12.19 -4.73
N PRO A 33 -7.23 11.25 -4.74
CA PRO A 33 -7.34 10.23 -3.70
C PRO A 33 -6.09 9.34 -3.66
N LEU A 34 -5.56 9.12 -2.45
CA LEU A 34 -4.50 8.17 -2.13
C LEU A 34 -5.13 6.95 -1.46
N LEU A 35 -5.23 5.86 -2.22
CA LEU A 35 -5.91 4.64 -1.81
C LEU A 35 -4.89 3.63 -1.28
N VAL A 36 -5.18 3.00 -0.15
CA VAL A 36 -4.30 1.99 0.46
C VAL A 36 -5.10 0.70 0.66
N PRO A 37 -4.76 -0.40 -0.05
CA PRO A 37 -5.34 -1.71 0.21
C PRO A 37 -5.18 -2.15 1.66
N SER A 38 -6.17 -2.82 2.25
CA SER A 38 -6.09 -3.32 3.63
C SER A 38 -4.93 -4.33 3.86
N THR A 39 -4.55 -5.05 2.82
CA THR A 39 -3.33 -5.89 2.74
C THR A 39 -2.04 -5.07 2.88
N VAL A 40 -1.94 -3.94 2.17
CA VAL A 40 -0.81 -3.01 2.25
C VAL A 40 -0.75 -2.35 3.62
N VAL A 41 -1.90 -1.96 4.21
CA VAL A 41 -1.93 -1.46 5.60
C VAL A 41 -1.32 -2.46 6.56
N THR A 42 -1.71 -3.73 6.45
CA THR A 42 -1.21 -4.80 7.30
C THR A 42 0.31 -4.97 7.16
N GLU A 43 0.82 -5.02 5.93
CA GLU A 43 2.25 -5.19 5.68
C GLU A 43 3.08 -3.99 6.15
N VAL A 44 2.62 -2.76 5.88
CA VAL A 44 3.30 -1.54 6.35
C VAL A 44 3.34 -1.52 7.88
N CYS A 45 2.24 -1.82 8.58
CA CYS A 45 2.22 -1.88 10.04
C CYS A 45 3.25 -2.88 10.59
N GLN A 46 3.27 -4.11 10.07
CA GLN A 46 4.23 -5.14 10.46
C GLN A 46 5.69 -4.71 10.23
N LEU A 47 5.98 -4.10 9.08
CA LEU A 47 7.32 -3.63 8.75
C LEU A 47 7.76 -2.45 9.62
N VAL A 48 6.87 -1.49 9.84
CA VAL A 48 7.14 -0.28 10.62
C VAL A 48 7.28 -0.60 12.10
N GLU A 49 6.39 -1.42 12.66
CA GLU A 49 6.50 -1.88 14.04
C GLU A 49 7.84 -2.58 14.28
N LYS A 50 8.18 -3.56 13.43
CA LYS A 50 9.42 -4.33 13.55
C LYS A 50 10.69 -3.47 13.46
N ARG A 51 10.66 -2.37 12.69
CA ARG A 51 11.84 -1.53 12.42
C ARG A 51 11.93 -0.28 13.31
N GLN A 52 10.79 0.28 13.71
CA GLN A 52 10.68 1.62 14.31
C GLN A 52 9.77 1.65 15.55
N GLY A 53 9.11 0.54 15.88
CA GLY A 53 8.27 0.38 17.06
C GLY A 53 6.83 0.90 16.89
N SER A 54 5.99 0.58 17.87
CA SER A 54 4.54 0.84 17.87
C SER A 54 4.15 2.32 17.74
N LYS A 55 5.01 3.25 18.19
CA LYS A 55 4.75 4.69 18.00
C LYS A 55 4.79 5.10 16.53
N ALA A 56 5.68 4.49 15.74
CA ALA A 56 5.79 4.75 14.31
C ALA A 56 4.62 4.10 13.55
N GLU A 57 4.22 2.90 13.95
CA GLU A 57 3.02 2.23 13.42
C GLU A 57 1.77 3.07 13.66
N ALA A 58 1.55 3.55 14.89
CA ALA A 58 0.46 4.47 15.21
C ALA A 58 0.56 5.80 14.44
N ALA A 59 1.75 6.24 14.05
CA ALA A 59 1.92 7.40 13.18
C ALA A 59 1.46 7.14 11.75
N PHE A 60 1.69 5.94 11.23
CA PHE A 60 1.19 5.53 9.91
C PHE A 60 -0.34 5.39 9.88
N LEU A 61 -0.97 4.94 10.95
CA LEU A 61 -2.43 4.74 11.01
C LEU A 61 -3.23 6.06 11.12
N ARG A 62 -2.64 7.12 11.68
CA ARG A 62 -3.34 8.40 11.94
C ARG A 62 -3.92 9.12 10.71
N PRO A 63 -3.27 9.16 9.52
CA PRO A 63 -3.77 9.89 8.36
C PRO A 63 -4.95 9.23 7.63
N PHE A 64 -5.34 8.00 8.00
CA PHE A 64 -6.52 7.35 7.40
C PHE A 64 -7.79 8.15 7.71
N GLY A 65 -8.59 8.42 6.68
CA GLY A 65 -9.80 9.23 6.76
C GLY A 65 -9.59 10.74 6.61
N SER A 66 -8.34 11.23 6.59
CA SER A 66 -8.02 12.66 6.39
C SER A 66 -6.95 12.93 5.32
N GLY A 67 -6.27 11.90 4.83
CA GLY A 67 -5.33 11.99 3.71
C GLY A 67 -5.09 10.66 2.99
N LEU A 68 -5.25 9.53 3.70
CA LEU A 68 -5.26 8.18 3.12
C LEU A 68 -6.68 7.60 3.18
N ALA A 69 -7.07 6.87 2.15
CA ALA A 69 -8.33 6.13 2.12
C ALA A 69 -8.04 4.62 2.13
N LEU A 70 -8.61 3.92 3.12
CA LEU A 70 -8.56 2.46 3.17
C LEU A 70 -9.42 1.89 2.05
N VAL A 71 -8.91 0.86 1.36
CA VAL A 71 -9.68 0.08 0.40
C VAL A 71 -9.69 -1.37 0.84
N ASP A 72 -10.88 -1.85 1.21
CA ASP A 72 -11.09 -3.25 1.53
C ASP A 72 -11.20 -4.10 0.26
N LEU A 73 -10.77 -5.35 0.40
CA LEU A 73 -10.91 -6.36 -0.64
C LEU A 73 -12.36 -6.80 -0.78
N THR A 74 -12.75 -7.01 -2.02
CA THR A 74 -14.00 -7.68 -2.40
C THR A 74 -13.73 -9.12 -2.80
N SER A 75 -14.79 -9.91 -2.96
CA SER A 75 -14.69 -11.26 -3.53
C SER A 75 -14.11 -11.26 -4.95
N TRP A 76 -14.40 -10.22 -5.74
CA TRP A 76 -13.82 -10.04 -7.07
C TRP A 76 -12.31 -9.85 -6.99
N ASP A 77 -11.84 -9.01 -6.07
CA ASP A 77 -10.40 -8.76 -5.88
C ASP A 77 -9.67 -10.06 -5.52
N LEU A 78 -10.22 -10.84 -4.58
CA LEU A 78 -9.63 -12.13 -4.18
C LEU A 78 -9.55 -13.13 -5.35
N ALA A 79 -10.60 -13.22 -6.17
CA ALA A 79 -10.60 -14.07 -7.36
C ALA A 79 -9.59 -13.58 -8.41
N ARG A 80 -9.40 -12.26 -8.53
CA ARG A 80 -8.40 -11.69 -9.43
C ARG A 80 -6.98 -11.90 -8.91
N MET A 81 -6.74 -11.67 -7.63
CA MET A 81 -5.48 -11.92 -6.95
C MET A 81 -5.02 -13.36 -7.13
N SER A 82 -5.92 -14.35 -6.92
CA SER A 82 -5.60 -15.76 -7.12
C SER A 82 -5.09 -16.04 -8.54
N ARG A 83 -5.77 -15.52 -9.56
CA ARG A 83 -5.35 -15.66 -10.97
C ARG A 83 -4.01 -14.96 -11.25
N LEU A 84 -3.77 -13.79 -10.67
CA LEU A 84 -2.51 -13.06 -10.84
C LEU A 84 -1.34 -13.83 -10.23
N VAL A 85 -1.49 -14.33 -9.01
CA VAL A 85 -0.44 -15.13 -8.34
C VAL A 85 -0.12 -16.40 -9.12
N GLU A 86 -1.12 -17.07 -9.69
CA GLU A 86 -0.92 -18.23 -10.56
C GLU A 86 -0.23 -17.84 -11.88
N THR A 87 -0.70 -16.78 -12.53
CA THR A 87 -0.14 -16.29 -13.81
C THR A 87 1.33 -15.92 -13.69
N TYR A 88 1.69 -15.29 -12.57
CA TYR A 88 3.06 -14.85 -12.29
C TYR A 88 3.81 -15.85 -11.41
N ALA A 89 3.48 -17.14 -11.37
CA ALA A 89 4.12 -18.09 -10.45
C ALA A 89 5.67 -18.15 -10.54
N SER A 90 6.28 -17.80 -11.68
CA SER A 90 7.74 -17.71 -11.85
C SER A 90 8.37 -16.42 -11.30
N LEU A 91 7.56 -15.43 -10.92
CA LEU A 91 7.93 -14.19 -10.25
C LEU A 91 7.08 -14.11 -8.98
N PRO A 92 7.61 -14.37 -7.77
CA PRO A 92 6.80 -14.51 -6.56
C PRO A 92 6.12 -13.18 -6.17
N LEU A 93 5.01 -12.86 -6.83
CA LEU A 93 4.26 -11.62 -6.74
C LEU A 93 3.67 -11.45 -5.34
N GLY A 94 3.21 -12.54 -4.75
CA GLY A 94 2.60 -12.51 -3.42
C GLY A 94 1.23 -11.82 -3.41
N ALA A 95 0.53 -11.96 -2.27
CA ALA A 95 -0.83 -11.48 -2.13
C ALA A 95 -0.94 -9.95 -2.01
N VAL A 96 0.07 -9.28 -1.43
CA VAL A 96 0.04 -7.83 -1.27
C VAL A 96 0.14 -7.14 -2.64
N ASP A 97 1.16 -7.46 -3.45
CA ASP A 97 1.29 -6.87 -4.79
C ASP A 97 0.10 -7.23 -5.68
N ALA A 98 -0.37 -8.48 -5.62
CA ALA A 98 -1.56 -8.90 -6.35
C ALA A 98 -2.81 -8.10 -5.97
N SER A 99 -2.95 -7.71 -4.69
CA SER A 99 -4.07 -6.90 -4.23
C SER A 99 -4.03 -5.46 -4.74
N VAL A 100 -2.83 -4.87 -4.86
CA VAL A 100 -2.63 -3.54 -5.47
C VAL A 100 -3.10 -3.56 -6.92
N ILE A 101 -2.69 -4.59 -7.68
CA ILE A 101 -3.08 -4.76 -9.10
C ILE A 101 -4.59 -4.98 -9.22
N ALA A 102 -5.17 -5.89 -8.43
CA ALA A 102 -6.60 -6.19 -8.49
C ALA A 102 -7.45 -4.94 -8.17
N ILE A 103 -7.13 -4.20 -7.11
CA ILE A 103 -7.84 -2.97 -6.76
C ILE A 103 -7.67 -1.91 -7.86
N ALA A 104 -6.47 -1.76 -8.42
CA ALA A 104 -6.24 -0.83 -9.52
C ALA A 104 -7.09 -1.18 -10.75
N GLU A 105 -7.18 -2.46 -11.12
CA GLU A 105 -8.05 -2.91 -12.21
C GLU A 105 -9.53 -2.64 -11.92
N ARG A 106 -10.01 -2.91 -10.70
CA ARG A 106 -11.42 -2.70 -10.32
C ARG A 106 -11.85 -1.24 -10.32
N LEU A 107 -10.95 -0.32 -9.99
CA LEU A 107 -11.27 1.11 -9.84
C LEU A 107 -11.01 1.94 -11.10
N VAL A 108 -10.35 1.35 -12.11
CA VAL A 108 -10.09 1.99 -13.41
C VAL A 108 -11.09 1.52 -14.48
N GLY A 109 -11.71 0.34 -14.31
CA GLY A 109 -12.82 -0.16 -15.14
C GLY A 109 -14.17 0.40 -14.71
#